data_AF-D5SJ45-F1
#
_entry.id   AF-D5SJ45-F1
#
_cell.length_a   1.000
_cell.length_b   1.000
_cell.length_c   1.000
_cell.angle_alpha   90.00
_cell.angle_beta   90.00
_cell.angle_gamma   90.00
#
_symmetry.space_group_name_H-M   'P 1'
#
loop_
_entity.id
_entity.type
_entity.pdbx_description
1 polymer ?
#
loop_
_entity_poly.entity_id
_entity_poly.type
_entity_poly.pdbx_seq_one_letter_code
_entity_poly.pdbx_strand_id
1 'polypeptide(L)'
;MTPVTTADIDAACARLKPAAREVYRLLGRGPARSITPALTAAACAMEPGTAAQHLEELAQARLLTTASPDRALVPCYRFPQAARLHARQLPAADERVCSVALERLADWTLACARAAQDLLTPAQAALARTLPVPPAPPVPFTDATGALAWLEGQHDNLLPLLDALTGHEKHTMVWRLTDAFWPYFHRCHPYELWTAAHTRALVAVCRTGHPAAERQMLLAGAAGHAASGNHGEAVDGYTRAQAAARAAGDQRDEGRALLGLGTARLDSGHPAKAAPLLRKAIVRWTQCGHERGVSLALTALAGCSLPQDPEQAIRHLTRAHETLTAEEDSHHAACALALRGHARSLAGYHRQALEDLSRARDVLNHGGGGPLEKARALEFTAATHTRRGDAPAIARPWYERAAAVYDRFRPTEAAHIRHQAGLPEPAPDTTSVPPGDRPQRAGTRETAGPAGQKETAPAGRPHHTSSRFDEDLELRLVSGPPRYARSTDRPVKYLIVVCEHGDVIGYLWANDEDRAAGWCRRESQGGHAFNLGQRWVAALRNAKRRGLTPVQALEEILDTSDARLPSHIACPSFLDAPDLQALKDLAART
;
A
#
# COMPACT_ATOMS: atom_id res chain seq x y z
N MET A 1 7.68 37.47 1.66
CA MET A 1 6.61 37.30 2.65
C MET A 1 7.23 37.48 4.02
N THR A 2 6.81 38.47 4.79
CA THR A 2 7.22 38.65 6.19
C THR A 2 6.78 37.43 7.01
N PRO A 3 7.63 36.88 7.90
CA PRO A 3 7.25 35.75 8.74
C PRO A 3 6.11 36.18 9.68
N VAL A 4 5.00 35.43 9.66
CA VAL A 4 3.88 35.64 10.59
C VAL A 4 4.40 35.38 12.00
N THR A 5 4.35 36.39 12.87
CA THR A 5 4.80 36.28 14.26
C THR A 5 3.70 35.72 15.15
N THR A 6 4.06 35.18 16.33
CA THR A 6 3.07 34.74 17.33
C THR A 6 2.12 35.88 17.70
N ALA A 7 2.63 37.12 17.81
CA ALA A 7 1.83 38.30 18.10
C ALA A 7 0.77 38.61 17.02
N ASP A 8 1.10 38.37 15.74
CA ASP A 8 0.14 38.52 14.64
C ASP A 8 -1.01 37.49 14.74
N ILE A 9 -0.67 36.26 15.15
CA ILE A 9 -1.62 35.17 15.36
C ILE A 9 -2.51 35.47 16.58
N ASP A 10 -1.93 35.94 17.68
CA ASP A 10 -2.68 36.37 18.88
C ASP A 10 -3.67 37.48 18.54
N ALA A 11 -3.24 38.50 17.80
CA ALA A 11 -4.10 39.59 17.35
C ALA A 11 -5.22 39.10 16.43
N ALA A 12 -4.95 38.13 15.56
CA ALA A 12 -5.96 37.48 14.73
C ALA A 12 -6.97 36.71 15.60
N CYS A 13 -6.52 35.91 16.57
CA CYS A 13 -7.36 35.16 17.50
C CYS A 13 -8.23 36.05 18.40
N ALA A 14 -7.74 37.23 18.78
CA ALA A 14 -8.48 38.19 19.59
C ALA A 14 -9.72 38.74 18.88
N ARG A 15 -9.66 38.87 17.55
CA ARG A 15 -10.77 39.38 16.71
C ARG A 15 -11.84 38.33 16.37
N LEU A 16 -11.57 37.05 16.63
CA LEU A 16 -12.52 35.97 16.37
C LEU A 16 -13.70 36.00 17.35
N LYS A 17 -14.86 35.54 16.88
CA LYS A 17 -16.00 35.20 17.73
C LYS A 17 -15.59 34.10 18.73
N PRO A 18 -16.17 34.07 19.95
CA PRO A 18 -15.83 33.07 20.96
C PRO A 18 -15.94 31.62 20.45
N ALA A 19 -16.98 31.31 19.68
CA ALA A 19 -17.18 29.98 19.08
C ALA A 19 -16.11 29.63 18.03
N ALA A 20 -15.71 30.57 17.17
CA ALA A 20 -14.65 30.36 16.19
C ALA A 20 -13.27 30.16 16.86
N ARG A 21 -13.02 30.84 17.99
CA ARG A 21 -11.81 30.65 18.79
C ARG A 21 -11.75 29.25 19.40
N GLU A 22 -12.88 28.71 19.84
CA GLU A 22 -12.93 27.33 20.36
C GLU A 22 -12.71 26.29 19.25
N VAL A 23 -13.33 26.49 18.08
CA VAL A 23 -13.06 25.67 16.89
C VAL A 23 -11.58 25.68 16.53
N TYR A 24 -10.93 26.85 16.53
CA TYR A 24 -9.49 26.98 16.28
C TYR A 24 -8.65 26.17 17.27
N ARG A 25 -8.95 26.26 18.57
CA ARG A 25 -8.24 25.51 19.62
C ARG A 25 -8.41 24.00 19.45
N LEU A 26 -9.64 23.55 19.28
CA LEU A 26 -9.97 22.13 19.19
C LEU A 26 -9.36 21.49 17.94
N LEU A 27 -9.53 22.13 16.77
CA LEU A 27 -8.98 21.61 15.51
C LEU A 27 -7.46 21.72 15.42
N GLY A 28 -6.85 22.76 16.00
CA GLY A 28 -5.39 22.92 16.00
C GLY A 28 -4.66 21.82 16.79
N ARG A 29 -5.33 21.27 17.81
CA ARG A 29 -4.87 20.11 18.58
C ARG A 29 -5.24 18.79 17.94
N GLY A 30 -6.42 18.72 17.32
CA GLY A 30 -6.92 17.53 16.66
C GLY A 30 -5.98 16.98 15.59
N PRO A 31 -6.21 15.73 15.14
CA PRO A 31 -5.30 15.04 14.21
C PRO A 31 -5.47 15.49 12.75
N ALA A 32 -6.62 16.05 12.36
CA ALA A 32 -6.95 16.34 10.97
C ALA A 32 -5.91 17.27 10.29
N ARG A 33 -5.53 16.94 9.06
CA ARG A 33 -4.65 17.75 8.19
C ARG A 33 -5.43 18.47 7.11
N SER A 34 -6.40 17.79 6.52
CA SER A 34 -7.40 18.34 5.61
C SER A 34 -8.71 18.50 6.37
N ILE A 35 -9.16 19.75 6.53
CA ILE A 35 -10.30 20.10 7.37
C ILE A 35 -11.46 20.50 6.47
N THR A 36 -12.63 19.91 6.70
CA THR A 36 -13.86 20.23 5.97
C THR A 36 -14.96 20.66 6.95
N PRO A 37 -16.01 21.37 6.48
CA PRO A 37 -17.13 21.72 7.34
C PRO A 37 -17.77 20.52 8.03
N ALA A 38 -17.95 19.39 7.33
CA ALA A 38 -18.54 18.18 7.90
C ALA A 38 -17.65 17.54 8.98
N LEU A 39 -16.33 17.51 8.77
CA LEU A 39 -15.37 17.02 9.75
C LEU A 39 -15.39 17.89 11.02
N THR A 40 -15.41 19.21 10.85
CA THR A 40 -15.48 20.16 11.96
C THR A 40 -16.80 20.06 12.71
N ALA A 41 -17.92 19.91 12.00
CA ALA A 41 -19.24 19.67 12.59
C ALA A 41 -19.25 18.43 13.47
N ALA A 42 -18.66 17.32 13.00
CA ALA A 42 -18.53 16.09 13.78
C ALA A 42 -17.70 16.31 15.06
N ALA A 43 -16.48 16.84 14.91
CA ALA A 43 -15.55 17.00 16.03
C ALA A 43 -16.08 17.97 17.10
N CYS A 44 -16.68 19.09 16.68
CA CYS A 44 -17.14 20.14 17.58
C CYS A 44 -18.61 19.98 18.03
N ALA A 45 -19.34 18.96 17.54
CA ALA A 45 -20.77 18.76 17.75
C ALA A 45 -21.61 20.02 17.45
N MET A 46 -21.57 20.46 16.20
CA MET A 46 -22.33 21.61 15.70
C MET A 46 -22.90 21.37 14.32
N GLU A 47 -23.82 22.24 13.88
CA GLU A 47 -24.39 22.19 12.53
C GLU A 47 -23.34 22.44 11.43
N PRO A 48 -23.38 21.72 10.29
CA PRO A 48 -22.43 21.90 9.18
C PRO A 48 -22.35 23.33 8.65
N GLY A 49 -23.48 24.05 8.60
CA GLY A 49 -23.51 25.46 8.17
C GLY A 49 -22.73 26.37 9.13
N THR A 50 -22.88 26.17 10.44
CA THR A 50 -22.14 26.90 11.47
C THR A 50 -20.65 26.56 11.43
N ALA A 51 -20.31 25.28 11.22
CA ALA A 51 -18.92 24.86 11.03
C ALA A 51 -18.28 25.53 9.81
N ALA A 52 -19.00 25.61 8.68
CA ALA A 52 -18.52 26.31 7.48
C ALA A 52 -18.24 27.79 7.75
N GLN A 53 -19.16 28.50 8.42
CA GLN A 53 -18.99 29.91 8.78
C GLN A 53 -17.75 30.14 9.67
N HIS A 54 -17.53 29.29 10.67
CA HIS A 54 -16.35 29.41 11.53
C HIS A 54 -15.05 29.09 10.80
N LEU A 55 -15.03 28.11 9.90
CA LEU A 55 -13.84 27.83 9.09
C LEU A 55 -13.52 29.00 8.14
N GLU A 56 -14.53 29.62 7.56
CA GLU A 56 -14.37 30.80 6.72
C GLU A 56 -13.84 32.00 7.52
N GLU A 57 -14.37 32.25 8.72
CA GLU A 57 -13.87 33.29 9.64
C GLU A 57 -12.39 33.07 9.98
N LEU A 58 -11.99 31.81 10.27
CA LEU A 58 -10.60 31.45 10.52
C LEU A 58 -9.71 31.63 9.28
N ALA A 59 -10.22 31.34 8.09
CA ALA A 59 -9.50 31.55 6.84
C ALA A 59 -9.32 33.05 6.52
N GLN A 60 -10.36 33.87 6.72
CA GLN A 60 -10.29 35.33 6.58
C GLN A 60 -9.28 35.94 7.57
N ALA A 61 -9.19 35.38 8.78
CA ALA A 61 -8.17 35.73 9.77
C ALA A 61 -6.76 35.18 9.46
N ARG A 62 -6.58 34.46 8.34
CA ARG A 62 -5.33 33.80 7.91
C ARG A 62 -4.79 32.75 8.90
N LEU A 63 -5.66 32.23 9.76
CA LEU A 63 -5.36 31.13 10.68
C LEU A 63 -5.50 29.77 10.00
N LEU A 64 -6.28 29.72 8.91
CA LEU A 64 -6.39 28.60 7.99
C LEU A 64 -6.10 29.07 6.57
N THR A 65 -5.58 28.17 5.74
CA THR A 65 -5.47 28.37 4.29
C THR A 65 -6.50 27.51 3.60
N THR A 66 -7.23 28.08 2.64
CA THR A 66 -8.08 27.32 1.72
C THR A 66 -7.20 26.47 0.80
N ALA A 67 -7.47 25.17 0.79
CA ALA A 67 -6.96 24.25 -0.21
C ALA A 67 -8.12 23.98 -1.17
N SER A 68 -7.92 24.27 -2.45
CA SER A 68 -8.80 23.82 -3.51
C SER A 68 -8.16 22.63 -4.21
N PRO A 69 -8.47 21.38 -3.84
CA PRO A 69 -8.22 20.27 -4.73
C PRO A 69 -9.04 20.51 -6.00
N ASP A 70 -8.44 20.28 -7.17
CA ASP A 70 -9.05 20.39 -8.51
C ASP A 70 -10.36 19.57 -8.70
N ARG A 71 -10.76 18.80 -7.68
CA ARG A 71 -11.90 17.85 -7.69
C ARG A 71 -12.75 17.89 -6.41
N ALA A 72 -12.46 18.76 -5.45
CA ALA A 72 -13.25 18.80 -4.22
C ALA A 72 -14.53 19.61 -4.42
N LEU A 73 -15.68 18.96 -4.25
CA LEU A 73 -17.00 19.60 -4.28
C LEU A 73 -17.25 20.54 -3.09
N VAL A 74 -16.38 20.52 -2.07
CA VAL A 74 -16.51 21.26 -0.82
C VAL A 74 -15.17 21.94 -0.47
N PRO A 75 -15.16 23.19 0.03
CA PRO A 75 -13.93 23.86 0.44
C PRO A 75 -13.19 23.06 1.52
N CYS A 76 -11.90 22.84 1.29
CA CYS A 76 -10.99 22.21 2.25
C CYS A 76 -10.08 23.27 2.86
N TYR A 77 -9.71 23.08 4.11
CA TYR A 77 -8.87 24.01 4.87
C TYR A 77 -7.66 23.26 5.44
N ARG A 78 -6.54 23.96 5.58
CA ARG A 78 -5.34 23.44 6.24
C ARG A 78 -4.81 24.48 7.22
N PHE A 79 -4.20 24.03 8.30
CA PHE A 79 -3.46 24.92 9.19
C PHE A 79 -2.07 25.22 8.60
N PRO A 80 -1.67 26.48 8.48
CA PRO A 80 -0.26 26.86 8.46
C PRO A 80 0.47 26.29 9.69
N GLN A 81 1.73 25.87 9.53
CA GLN A 81 2.50 25.26 10.61
C GLN A 81 2.55 26.14 11.87
N ALA A 82 2.83 27.44 11.70
CA ALA A 82 2.87 28.41 12.81
C ALA A 82 1.52 28.52 13.54
N ALA A 83 0.42 28.60 12.80
CA ALA A 83 -0.93 28.65 13.37
C ALA A 83 -1.28 27.36 14.13
N ARG A 84 -0.85 26.20 13.66
CA ARG A 84 -1.09 24.92 14.36
C ARG A 84 -0.29 24.81 15.65
N LEU A 85 0.98 25.21 15.62
CA LEU A 85 1.84 25.23 16.81
C LEU A 85 1.28 26.17 17.87
N HIS A 86 0.87 27.37 17.46
CA HIS A 86 0.22 28.33 18.34
C HIS A 86 -1.05 27.76 18.99
N ALA A 87 -1.97 27.16 18.21
CA ALA A 87 -3.19 26.56 18.76
C ALA A 87 -2.91 25.45 19.80
N ARG A 88 -1.81 24.72 19.66
CA ARG A 88 -1.37 23.69 20.62
C ARG A 88 -0.77 24.29 21.89
N GLN A 89 -0.16 25.46 21.81
CA GLN A 89 0.45 26.18 22.95
C GLN A 89 -0.57 26.96 23.80
N LEU A 90 -1.75 27.27 23.25
CA LEU A 90 -2.83 27.85 24.05
C LEU A 90 -3.14 26.96 25.26
N PRO A 91 -3.60 27.51 26.41
CA PRO A 91 -3.87 26.74 27.62
C PRO A 91 -4.70 25.48 27.33
N ALA A 92 -4.44 24.38 28.01
CA ALA A 92 -5.20 23.14 27.82
C ALA A 92 -6.72 23.42 27.90
N ALA A 93 -7.46 23.28 26.79
CA ALA A 93 -8.85 22.84 26.90
C ALA A 93 -8.82 21.54 27.72
N ASP A 94 -9.85 21.32 28.53
CA ASP A 94 -9.99 20.11 29.34
C ASP A 94 -9.66 18.89 28.47
N GLU A 95 -8.71 18.06 28.91
CA GLU A 95 -8.25 16.87 28.20
C GLU A 95 -9.44 15.97 27.82
N ARG A 96 -10.48 15.97 28.66
CA ARG A 96 -11.74 15.29 28.40
C ARG A 96 -12.47 15.84 27.18
N VAL A 97 -12.48 17.15 26.98
CA VAL A 97 -13.09 17.79 25.80
C VAL A 97 -12.35 17.40 24.52
N CYS A 98 -11.01 17.41 24.55
CA CYS A 98 -10.19 16.95 23.42
C CYS A 98 -10.44 15.47 23.10
N SER A 99 -10.48 14.60 24.13
CA SER A 99 -10.79 13.17 23.95
C SER A 99 -12.18 12.94 23.36
N VAL A 100 -13.21 13.65 23.85
CA VAL A 100 -14.59 13.54 23.33
C VAL A 100 -14.67 14.01 21.88
N ALA A 101 -13.97 15.07 21.51
CA ALA A 101 -13.92 15.54 20.13
C ALA A 101 -13.23 14.55 19.19
N LEU A 102 -12.15 13.91 19.65
CA LEU A 102 -11.47 12.85 18.91
C LEU A 102 -12.38 11.63 18.70
N GLU A 103 -13.14 11.23 19.72
CA GLU A 103 -14.09 10.12 19.63
C GLU A 103 -15.20 10.41 18.61
N ARG A 104 -15.82 11.61 18.67
CA ARG A 104 -16.85 12.01 17.69
C ARG A 104 -16.32 12.03 16.27
N LEU A 105 -15.10 12.55 16.07
CA LEU A 105 -14.43 12.55 14.78
C LEU A 105 -14.19 11.11 14.27
N ALA A 106 -13.72 10.22 15.15
CA ALA A 106 -13.44 8.83 14.79
C ALA A 106 -14.73 8.06 14.47
N ASP A 107 -15.78 8.24 15.27
CA ASP A 107 -17.09 7.63 15.03
C ASP A 107 -17.69 8.09 13.70
N TRP A 108 -17.67 9.40 13.43
CA TRP A 108 -18.15 9.95 12.15
C TRP A 108 -17.32 9.42 10.96
N THR A 109 -16.00 9.40 11.10
CA THR A 109 -15.11 8.88 10.05
C THR A 109 -15.37 7.38 9.79
N LEU A 110 -15.63 6.60 10.83
CA LEU A 110 -15.98 5.19 10.70
C LEU A 110 -17.34 5.00 10.02
N ALA A 111 -18.34 5.82 10.36
CA ALA A 111 -19.66 5.77 9.73
C ALA A 111 -19.57 6.07 8.23
N CYS A 112 -18.84 7.12 7.84
CA CYS A 112 -18.58 7.43 6.44
C CYS A 112 -17.80 6.31 5.74
N ALA A 113 -16.71 5.80 6.32
CA ALA A 113 -15.94 4.72 5.70
C ALA A 113 -16.77 3.43 5.52
N ARG A 114 -17.67 3.12 6.45
CA ARG A 114 -18.62 1.99 6.33
C ARG A 114 -19.63 2.22 5.22
N ALA A 115 -20.27 3.39 5.15
CA ALA A 115 -21.19 3.71 4.06
C ALA A 115 -20.49 3.66 2.69
N ALA A 116 -19.23 4.10 2.61
CA ALA A 116 -18.43 3.95 1.41
C ALA A 116 -18.16 2.47 1.06
N GLN A 117 -17.88 1.63 2.07
CA GLN A 117 -17.70 0.20 1.86
C GLN A 117 -18.97 -0.49 1.36
N ASP A 118 -20.13 -0.12 1.87
CA ASP A 118 -21.42 -0.69 1.43
C ASP A 118 -21.72 -0.33 -0.04
N LEU A 119 -21.34 0.87 -0.48
CA LEU A 119 -21.49 1.32 -1.88
C LEU A 119 -20.43 0.74 -2.82
N LEU A 120 -19.18 0.58 -2.35
CA LEU A 120 -18.04 0.22 -3.20
C LEU A 120 -17.75 -1.28 -3.20
N THR A 121 -18.03 -2.00 -2.13
CA THR A 121 -17.69 -3.42 -1.99
C THR A 121 -18.78 -4.20 -1.24
N PRO A 122 -20.04 -4.19 -1.72
CA PRO A 122 -21.16 -4.83 -1.01
C PRO A 122 -20.99 -6.34 -0.84
N ALA A 123 -20.36 -7.01 -1.80
CA ALA A 123 -20.11 -8.46 -1.78
C ALA A 123 -19.01 -8.90 -0.79
N GLN A 124 -18.30 -7.95 -0.16
CA GLN A 124 -17.23 -8.27 0.78
C GLN A 124 -17.75 -8.32 2.21
N ALA A 125 -17.63 -9.49 2.84
CA ALA A 125 -17.92 -9.63 4.26
C ALA A 125 -17.04 -8.68 5.09
N ALA A 126 -17.70 -7.84 5.88
CA ALA A 126 -17.09 -6.90 6.80
C ALA A 126 -17.12 -7.44 8.23
N LEU A 127 -16.12 -7.08 9.03
CA LEU A 127 -16.23 -7.28 10.48
C LEU A 127 -17.35 -6.40 11.05
N ALA A 128 -17.99 -6.88 12.11
CA ALA A 128 -19.03 -6.13 12.82
C ALA A 128 -18.41 -4.87 13.44
N ARG A 129 -18.82 -3.71 12.92
CA ARG A 129 -18.30 -2.38 13.28
C ARG A 129 -19.44 -1.39 13.54
N THR A 130 -20.59 -1.90 13.99
CA THR A 130 -21.77 -1.10 14.28
C THR A 130 -21.49 -0.10 15.39
N LEU A 131 -21.81 1.16 15.11
CA LEU A 131 -21.88 2.20 16.11
C LEU A 131 -23.29 2.15 16.73
N PRO A 132 -23.43 2.31 18.06
CA PRO A 132 -24.75 2.28 18.70
C PRO A 132 -25.68 3.38 18.21
N VAL A 133 -25.12 4.54 17.87
CA VAL A 133 -25.85 5.72 17.39
C VAL A 133 -25.17 6.21 16.11
N PRO A 134 -25.92 6.52 15.03
CA PRO A 134 -25.36 7.15 13.86
C PRO A 134 -24.77 8.53 14.22
N PRO A 135 -23.48 8.78 13.94
CA PRO A 135 -22.86 10.05 14.28
C PRO A 135 -23.38 11.17 13.36
N ALA A 136 -23.47 12.38 13.92
CA ALA A 136 -23.75 13.60 13.16
C ALA A 136 -22.43 14.28 12.74
N PRO A 137 -22.39 14.95 11.57
CA PRO A 137 -23.46 15.10 10.59
C PRO A 137 -23.67 13.84 9.71
N PRO A 138 -24.74 13.78 8.90
CA PRO A 138 -24.95 12.69 7.95
C PRO A 138 -23.77 12.45 7.01
N VAL A 139 -23.71 11.26 6.43
CA VAL A 139 -22.70 10.88 5.43
C VAL A 139 -22.79 11.84 4.23
N PRO A 140 -21.67 12.41 3.75
CA PRO A 140 -21.68 13.51 2.79
C PRO A 140 -21.75 13.04 1.31
N PHE A 141 -22.18 11.80 1.06
CA PHE A 141 -22.28 11.22 -0.28
C PHE A 141 -23.42 10.21 -0.35
N THR A 142 -23.92 9.97 -1.56
CA THR A 142 -25.06 9.07 -1.82
C THR A 142 -24.74 8.00 -2.87
N ASP A 143 -23.61 8.10 -3.57
CA ASP A 143 -23.22 7.18 -4.64
C ASP A 143 -21.74 6.73 -4.52
N ALA A 144 -21.38 5.73 -5.33
CA ALA A 144 -20.03 5.15 -5.33
C ALA A 144 -18.94 6.16 -5.72
N THR A 145 -19.24 7.10 -6.63
CA THR A 145 -18.28 8.12 -7.08
C THR A 145 -17.93 9.08 -5.94
N GLY A 146 -18.94 9.60 -5.25
CA GLY A 146 -18.80 10.47 -4.09
C GLY A 146 -18.14 9.76 -2.91
N ALA A 147 -18.47 8.47 -2.69
CA ALA A 147 -17.84 7.65 -1.66
C ALA A 147 -16.33 7.50 -1.89
N LEU A 148 -15.90 7.22 -3.12
CA LEU A 148 -14.48 7.11 -3.46
C LEU A 148 -13.76 8.45 -3.32
N ALA A 149 -14.36 9.54 -3.81
CA ALA A 149 -13.80 10.88 -3.69
C ALA A 149 -13.65 11.31 -2.22
N TRP A 150 -14.61 10.95 -1.36
CA TRP A 150 -14.50 11.21 0.07
C TRP A 150 -13.34 10.44 0.71
N LEU A 151 -13.19 9.14 0.40
CA LEU A 151 -12.07 8.32 0.88
C LEU A 151 -10.71 8.88 0.44
N GLU A 152 -10.59 9.30 -0.82
CA GLU A 152 -9.39 9.98 -1.34
C GLU A 152 -9.08 11.27 -0.56
N GLY A 153 -10.11 12.05 -0.22
CA GLY A 153 -9.98 13.26 0.60
C GLY A 153 -9.47 13.00 2.03
N GLN A 154 -9.56 11.76 2.53
CA GLN A 154 -9.06 11.36 3.84
C GLN A 154 -7.60 10.85 3.83
N HIS A 155 -6.93 10.81 2.66
CA HIS A 155 -5.55 10.31 2.54
C HIS A 155 -4.61 10.90 3.61
N ASP A 156 -4.64 12.23 3.77
CA ASP A 156 -3.77 12.94 4.71
C ASP A 156 -4.28 12.89 6.17
N ASN A 157 -5.51 12.45 6.39
CA ASN A 157 -6.17 12.45 7.70
C ASN A 157 -6.07 11.11 8.42
N LEU A 158 -5.99 9.99 7.69
CA LEU A 158 -6.11 8.67 8.28
C LEU A 158 -4.98 8.37 9.29
N LEU A 159 -3.70 8.46 8.90
CA LEU A 159 -2.60 8.14 9.84
C LEU A 159 -2.58 9.04 11.08
N PRO A 160 -2.70 10.38 10.96
CA PRO A 160 -2.79 11.24 12.14
C PRO A 160 -3.94 10.84 13.07
N LEU A 161 -5.09 10.44 12.53
CA LEU A 161 -6.23 9.99 13.32
C LEU A 161 -5.91 8.68 14.05
N LEU A 162 -5.32 7.70 13.37
CA LEU A 162 -4.90 6.43 13.98
C LEU A 162 -3.83 6.64 15.06
N ASP A 163 -2.89 7.55 14.84
CA ASP A 163 -1.83 7.91 15.81
C ASP A 163 -2.45 8.54 17.07
N ALA A 164 -3.36 9.51 16.90
CA ALA A 164 -4.07 10.12 18.02
C ALA A 164 -4.88 9.08 18.81
N LEU A 165 -5.67 8.25 18.13
CA LEU A 165 -6.44 7.18 18.78
C LEU A 165 -5.54 6.18 19.52
N THR A 166 -4.36 5.88 19.00
CA THR A 166 -3.38 5.02 19.66
C THR A 166 -2.85 5.67 20.94
N GLY A 167 -2.54 6.97 20.90
CA GLY A 167 -2.11 7.74 22.08
C GLY A 167 -3.16 7.82 23.19
N HIS A 168 -4.45 7.76 22.83
CA HIS A 168 -5.57 7.68 23.78
C HIS A 168 -6.05 6.24 24.04
N GLU A 169 -5.24 5.23 23.69
CA GLU A 169 -5.50 3.80 23.93
C GLU A 169 -6.82 3.28 23.32
N LYS A 170 -7.37 3.97 22.32
CA LYS A 170 -8.60 3.59 21.59
C LYS A 170 -8.32 2.51 20.54
N HIS A 171 -7.64 1.43 20.93
CA HIS A 171 -7.15 0.37 20.04
C HIS A 171 -8.26 -0.29 19.22
N THR A 172 -9.45 -0.45 19.79
CA THR A 172 -10.61 -0.97 19.05
C THR A 172 -10.96 -0.09 17.85
N MET A 173 -10.91 1.23 18.00
CA MET A 173 -11.23 2.16 16.92
C MET A 173 -10.15 2.15 15.82
N VAL A 174 -8.88 2.00 16.19
CA VAL A 174 -7.74 1.96 15.25
C VAL A 174 -7.92 0.86 14.21
N TRP A 175 -8.22 -0.37 14.63
CA TRP A 175 -8.38 -1.48 13.68
C TRP A 175 -9.71 -1.38 12.92
N ARG A 176 -10.78 -0.88 13.53
CA ARG A 176 -12.08 -0.70 12.86
C ARG A 176 -12.01 0.30 11.72
N LEU A 177 -11.33 1.43 11.93
CA LEU A 177 -11.09 2.43 10.88
C LEU A 177 -10.21 1.84 9.77
N THR A 178 -9.13 1.16 10.13
CA THR A 178 -8.23 0.55 9.13
C THR A 178 -8.97 -0.46 8.26
N ASP A 179 -9.80 -1.33 8.86
CA ASP A 179 -10.63 -2.27 8.11
C ASP A 179 -11.69 -1.59 7.24
N ALA A 180 -12.29 -0.48 7.71
CA ALA A 180 -13.34 0.25 6.96
C ALA A 180 -12.78 1.01 5.74
N PHE A 181 -11.49 1.34 5.75
CA PHE A 181 -10.80 1.97 4.62
C PHE A 181 -10.37 0.98 3.52
N TRP A 182 -10.70 -0.31 3.65
CA TRP A 182 -10.38 -1.32 2.64
C TRP A 182 -10.70 -0.93 1.19
N PRO A 183 -11.88 -0.36 0.85
CA PRO A 183 -12.18 0.02 -0.54
C PRO A 183 -11.17 1.02 -1.11
N TYR A 184 -10.67 1.94 -0.27
CA TYR A 184 -9.66 2.91 -0.67
C TYR A 184 -8.32 2.25 -0.96
N PHE A 185 -7.88 1.38 -0.04
CA PHE A 185 -6.63 0.63 -0.19
C PHE A 185 -6.63 -0.24 -1.45
N HIS A 186 -7.73 -0.97 -1.66
CA HIS A 186 -7.88 -1.91 -2.76
C HIS A 186 -7.99 -1.20 -4.13
N ARG A 187 -8.71 -0.07 -4.22
CA ARG A 187 -8.98 0.60 -5.51
C ARG A 187 -7.91 1.62 -5.89
N CYS A 188 -7.37 2.36 -4.92
CA CYS A 188 -6.45 3.48 -5.19
C CYS A 188 -4.99 3.15 -4.88
N HIS A 189 -4.72 2.02 -4.21
CA HIS A 189 -3.38 1.53 -3.93
C HIS A 189 -2.39 2.55 -3.29
N PRO A 190 -2.76 3.30 -2.23
CA PRO A 190 -1.84 4.18 -1.54
C PRO A 190 -0.88 3.35 -0.67
N TYR A 191 0.14 2.74 -1.28
CA TYR A 191 0.96 1.67 -0.68
C TYR A 191 1.61 2.03 0.66
N GLU A 192 2.17 3.24 0.78
CA GLU A 192 2.79 3.71 2.03
C GLU A 192 1.73 3.86 3.13
N LEU A 193 0.59 4.47 2.82
CA LEU A 193 -0.54 4.64 3.74
C LEU A 193 -1.12 3.29 4.17
N TRP A 194 -1.35 2.38 3.22
CA TRP A 194 -1.88 1.03 3.46
C TRP A 194 -1.01 0.29 4.46
N THR A 195 0.30 0.20 4.18
CA THR A 195 1.26 -0.50 5.03
C THR A 195 1.33 0.11 6.43
N ALA A 196 1.38 1.45 6.51
CA ALA A 196 1.48 2.18 7.78
C ALA A 196 0.22 2.02 8.65
N ALA A 197 -0.97 2.03 8.05
CA ALA A 197 -2.23 1.85 8.76
C ALA A 197 -2.38 0.43 9.29
N HIS A 198 -2.08 -0.59 8.48
CA HIS A 198 -2.19 -1.99 8.89
C HIS A 198 -1.15 -2.38 9.95
N THR A 199 0.04 -1.79 9.91
CA THR A 199 1.05 -1.99 10.97
C THR A 199 0.53 -1.51 12.33
N ARG A 200 -0.08 -0.31 12.38
CA ARG A 200 -0.70 0.23 13.60
C ARG A 200 -1.89 -0.61 14.05
N ALA A 201 -2.74 -1.00 13.10
CA ALA A 201 -3.90 -1.81 13.38
C ALA A 201 -3.51 -3.18 13.95
N LEU A 202 -2.49 -3.86 13.40
CA LEU A 202 -1.99 -5.13 13.96
C LEU A 202 -1.56 -4.98 15.42
N VAL A 203 -0.81 -3.93 15.76
CA VAL A 203 -0.46 -3.64 17.17
C VAL A 203 -1.72 -3.41 18.01
N ALA A 204 -2.68 -2.65 17.50
CA ALA A 204 -3.95 -2.40 18.18
C ALA A 204 -4.79 -3.68 18.38
N VAL A 205 -4.79 -4.62 17.43
CA VAL A 205 -5.52 -5.88 17.61
C VAL A 205 -4.85 -6.77 18.64
N CYS A 206 -3.52 -6.84 18.68
CA CYS A 206 -2.80 -7.56 19.73
C CYS A 206 -3.18 -7.08 21.14
N ARG A 207 -3.44 -5.77 21.31
CA ARG A 207 -3.86 -5.19 22.59
C ARG A 207 -5.34 -5.42 22.93
N THR A 208 -6.20 -5.60 21.93
CA THR A 208 -7.64 -5.83 22.16
C THR A 208 -8.01 -7.32 22.23
N GLY A 209 -7.11 -8.22 21.84
CA GLY A 209 -7.35 -9.67 21.91
C GLY A 209 -8.47 -10.17 20.99
N HIS A 210 -8.69 -9.53 19.83
CA HIS A 210 -9.79 -9.86 18.92
C HIS A 210 -9.31 -10.73 17.73
N PRO A 211 -9.35 -12.07 17.82
CA PRO A 211 -8.66 -12.96 16.86
C PRO A 211 -9.15 -12.84 15.42
N ALA A 212 -10.45 -12.61 15.19
CA ALA A 212 -10.97 -12.39 13.83
C ALA A 212 -10.47 -11.08 13.21
N ALA A 213 -10.27 -10.03 14.02
CA ALA A 213 -9.71 -8.77 13.55
C ALA A 213 -8.21 -8.93 13.25
N GLU A 214 -7.50 -9.77 14.01
CA GLU A 214 -6.08 -10.03 13.79
C GLU A 214 -5.89 -10.72 12.43
N ARG A 215 -6.67 -11.77 12.16
CA ARG A 215 -6.67 -12.44 10.85
C ARG A 215 -6.97 -11.47 9.72
N GLN A 216 -7.99 -10.63 9.88
CA GLN A 216 -8.34 -9.64 8.88
C GLN A 216 -7.21 -8.64 8.62
N MET A 217 -6.56 -8.12 9.66
CA MET A 217 -5.43 -7.20 9.51
C MET A 217 -4.22 -7.86 8.86
N LEU A 218 -3.96 -9.13 9.16
CA LEU A 218 -2.91 -9.91 8.48
C LEU A 218 -3.23 -10.12 7.00
N LEU A 219 -4.44 -10.55 6.66
CA LEU A 219 -4.89 -10.80 5.29
C LEU A 219 -4.86 -9.51 4.45
N ALA A 220 -5.41 -8.43 4.98
CA ALA A 220 -5.50 -7.15 4.29
C ALA A 220 -4.13 -6.45 4.20
N GLY A 221 -3.30 -6.53 5.24
CA GLY A 221 -1.93 -6.00 5.21
C GLY A 221 -1.02 -6.76 4.23
N ALA A 222 -1.13 -8.09 4.20
CA ALA A 222 -0.40 -8.93 3.22
C ALA A 222 -0.79 -8.61 1.78
N ALA A 223 -2.08 -8.33 1.52
CA ALA A 223 -2.53 -7.87 0.21
C ALA A 223 -1.88 -6.54 -0.20
N GLY A 224 -1.72 -5.60 0.74
CA GLY A 224 -1.00 -4.36 0.50
C GLY A 224 0.47 -4.57 0.15
N HIS A 225 1.14 -5.49 0.87
CA HIS A 225 2.52 -5.88 0.54
C HIS A 225 2.62 -6.51 -0.85
N ALA A 226 1.71 -7.44 -1.20
CA ALA A 226 1.67 -8.06 -2.52
C ALA A 226 1.48 -7.02 -3.62
N ALA A 227 0.49 -6.13 -3.45
CA ALA A 227 0.21 -5.05 -4.38
C ALA A 227 1.37 -4.02 -4.48
N SER A 228 2.29 -3.97 -3.51
CA SER A 228 3.48 -3.11 -3.57
C SER A 228 4.72 -3.83 -4.15
N GLY A 229 4.58 -5.09 -4.60
CA GLY A 229 5.72 -5.92 -5.05
C GLY A 229 6.57 -6.50 -3.91
N ASN A 230 6.17 -6.29 -2.64
CA ASN A 230 6.86 -6.83 -1.47
C ASN A 230 6.41 -8.29 -1.21
N HIS A 231 6.68 -9.18 -2.17
CA HIS A 231 6.17 -10.56 -2.16
C HIS A 231 6.63 -11.37 -0.94
N GLY A 232 7.82 -11.10 -0.38
CA GLY A 232 8.31 -11.77 0.82
C GLY A 232 7.45 -11.46 2.05
N GLU A 233 7.21 -10.18 2.30
CA GLU A 233 6.36 -9.69 3.38
C GLU A 233 4.90 -10.14 3.18
N ALA A 234 4.42 -10.19 1.94
CA ALA A 234 3.10 -10.73 1.63
C ALA A 234 2.97 -12.22 2.00
N VAL A 235 3.97 -13.03 1.61
CA VAL A 235 3.99 -14.47 1.93
C VAL A 235 4.02 -14.70 3.44
N ASP A 236 4.82 -13.96 4.20
CA ASP A 236 4.84 -14.06 5.66
C ASP A 236 3.47 -13.72 6.27
N GLY A 237 2.90 -12.57 5.89
CA GLY A 237 1.60 -12.13 6.40
C GLY A 237 0.48 -13.12 6.10
N TYR A 238 0.40 -13.64 4.87
CA TYR A 238 -0.58 -14.66 4.51
C TYR A 238 -0.33 -16.00 5.22
N THR A 239 0.93 -16.39 5.44
CA THR A 239 1.25 -17.63 6.18
C THR A 239 0.78 -17.53 7.63
N ARG A 240 0.98 -16.37 8.28
CA ARG A 240 0.47 -16.10 9.64
C ARG A 240 -1.05 -16.10 9.67
N ALA A 241 -1.70 -15.43 8.71
CA ALA A 241 -3.15 -15.43 8.60
C ALA A 241 -3.71 -16.85 8.42
N GLN A 242 -3.06 -17.67 7.59
CA GLN A 242 -3.44 -19.08 7.39
C GLN A 242 -3.36 -19.87 8.69
N ALA A 243 -2.23 -19.76 9.43
CA ALA A 243 -2.05 -20.45 10.70
C ALA A 243 -3.11 -20.04 11.73
N ALA A 244 -3.39 -18.73 11.85
CA ALA A 244 -4.41 -18.19 12.74
C ALA A 244 -5.83 -18.63 12.34
N ALA A 245 -6.15 -18.66 11.04
CA ALA A 245 -7.43 -19.14 10.53
C ALA A 245 -7.62 -20.63 10.84
N ARG A 246 -6.58 -21.43 10.63
CA ARG A 246 -6.58 -22.87 10.89
C ARG A 246 -6.77 -23.18 12.38
N ALA A 247 -6.08 -22.46 13.25
CA ALA A 247 -6.25 -22.57 14.70
C ALA A 247 -7.67 -22.21 15.16
N ALA A 248 -8.32 -21.27 14.45
CA ALA A 248 -9.70 -20.87 14.72
C ALA A 248 -10.77 -21.75 14.03
N GLY A 249 -10.37 -22.72 13.20
CA GLY A 249 -11.30 -23.48 12.36
C GLY A 249 -12.02 -22.64 11.28
N ASP A 250 -11.51 -21.45 10.98
CA ASP A 250 -12.12 -20.52 10.02
C ASP A 250 -11.72 -20.87 8.59
N GLN A 251 -12.53 -21.71 7.94
CA GLN A 251 -12.29 -22.19 6.58
C GLN A 251 -12.32 -21.07 5.54
N ARG A 252 -13.09 -20.00 5.80
CA ARG A 252 -13.20 -18.86 4.88
C ARG A 252 -11.90 -18.09 4.84
N ASP A 253 -11.35 -17.76 6.01
CA ASP A 253 -10.07 -17.06 6.13
C ASP A 253 -8.88 -17.95 5.71
N GLU A 254 -8.91 -19.26 6.01
CA GLU A 254 -7.88 -20.20 5.54
C GLU A 254 -7.82 -20.21 4.00
N GLY A 255 -8.99 -20.28 3.33
CA GLY A 255 -9.09 -20.19 1.88
C GLY A 255 -8.56 -18.85 1.33
N ARG A 256 -8.85 -17.73 2.02
CA ARG A 256 -8.38 -16.40 1.59
C ARG A 256 -6.87 -16.26 1.71
N ALA A 257 -6.28 -16.80 2.78
CA ALA A 257 -4.83 -16.84 2.95
C ALA A 257 -4.16 -17.69 1.85
N LEU A 258 -4.73 -18.86 1.53
CA LEU A 258 -4.25 -19.74 0.46
C LEU A 258 -4.34 -19.08 -0.93
N LEU A 259 -5.43 -18.37 -1.21
CA LEU A 259 -5.56 -17.56 -2.42
C LEU A 259 -4.45 -16.49 -2.48
N GLY A 260 -4.27 -15.73 -1.40
CA GLY A 260 -3.25 -14.69 -1.31
C GLY A 260 -1.82 -15.21 -1.52
N LEU A 261 -1.48 -16.35 -0.90
CA LEU A 261 -0.20 -17.04 -1.12
C LEU A 261 -0.04 -17.47 -2.58
N GLY A 262 -1.08 -18.05 -3.17
CA GLY A 262 -1.09 -18.47 -4.57
C GLY A 262 -0.84 -17.30 -5.52
N THR A 263 -1.60 -16.22 -5.36
CA THR A 263 -1.46 -15.01 -6.18
C THR A 263 -0.09 -14.35 -6.01
N ALA A 264 0.42 -14.22 -4.77
CA ALA A 264 1.76 -13.67 -4.54
C ALA A 264 2.87 -14.49 -5.22
N ARG A 265 2.72 -15.83 -5.30
CA ARG A 265 3.63 -16.70 -6.05
C ARG A 265 3.50 -16.50 -7.56
N LEU A 266 2.27 -16.38 -8.06
CA LEU A 266 2.01 -16.11 -9.47
C LEU A 266 2.64 -14.78 -9.91
N ASP A 267 2.40 -13.70 -9.16
CA ASP A 267 2.94 -12.36 -9.45
C ASP A 267 4.47 -12.33 -9.39
N SER A 268 5.07 -13.15 -8.53
CA SER A 268 6.53 -13.31 -8.47
C SER A 268 7.12 -14.22 -9.55
N GLY A 269 6.34 -14.66 -10.54
CA GLY A 269 6.80 -15.49 -11.67
C GLY A 269 6.89 -16.99 -11.38
N HIS A 270 6.18 -17.51 -10.37
CA HIS A 270 6.25 -18.91 -9.95
C HIS A 270 4.90 -19.66 -10.08
N PRO A 271 4.32 -19.80 -11.29
CA PRO A 271 2.99 -20.42 -11.49
C PRO A 271 2.93 -21.87 -11.01
N ALA A 272 4.01 -22.65 -11.14
CA ALA A 272 4.09 -24.03 -10.65
C ALA A 272 3.95 -24.13 -9.11
N LYS A 273 4.42 -23.11 -8.36
CA LYS A 273 4.27 -23.02 -6.90
C LYS A 273 2.89 -22.46 -6.50
N ALA A 274 2.28 -21.64 -7.35
CA ALA A 274 0.97 -21.04 -7.11
C ALA A 274 -0.18 -22.06 -7.23
N ALA A 275 -0.19 -22.88 -8.30
CA ALA A 275 -1.31 -23.75 -8.61
C ALA A 275 -1.72 -24.72 -7.48
N PRO A 276 -0.81 -25.37 -6.73
CA PRO A 276 -1.18 -26.21 -5.59
C PRO A 276 -1.87 -25.44 -4.46
N LEU A 277 -1.47 -24.18 -4.21
CA LEU A 277 -2.07 -23.33 -3.17
C LEU A 277 -3.49 -22.93 -3.56
N LEU A 278 -3.68 -22.53 -4.82
CA LEU A 278 -4.99 -22.16 -5.36
C LEU A 278 -5.97 -23.33 -5.36
N ARG A 279 -5.51 -24.54 -5.70
CA ARG A 279 -6.33 -25.76 -5.58
C ARG A 279 -6.75 -26.04 -4.13
N LYS A 280 -5.86 -25.83 -3.15
CA LYS A 280 -6.23 -25.94 -1.72
C LYS A 280 -7.27 -24.89 -1.32
N ALA A 281 -7.16 -23.65 -1.81
CA ALA A 281 -8.17 -22.61 -1.58
C ALA A 281 -9.55 -23.02 -2.13
N ILE A 282 -9.59 -23.55 -3.36
CA ILE A 282 -10.82 -24.09 -3.97
C ILE A 282 -11.44 -25.16 -3.08
N VAL A 283 -10.66 -26.18 -2.67
CA VAL A 283 -11.17 -27.26 -1.81
C VAL A 283 -11.74 -26.70 -0.50
N ARG A 284 -11.05 -25.76 0.15
CA ARG A 284 -11.51 -25.16 1.41
C ARG A 284 -12.81 -24.40 1.26
N TRP A 285 -12.92 -23.57 0.22
CA TRP A 285 -14.13 -22.79 -0.01
C TRP A 285 -15.30 -23.62 -0.53
N THR A 286 -15.06 -24.68 -1.31
CA THR A 286 -16.11 -25.64 -1.68
C THR A 286 -16.66 -26.36 -0.44
N GLN A 287 -15.79 -26.78 0.48
CA GLN A 287 -16.21 -27.46 1.72
C GLN A 287 -17.10 -26.60 2.62
N CYS A 288 -16.93 -25.28 2.59
CA CYS A 288 -17.74 -24.33 3.38
C CYS A 288 -18.81 -23.60 2.57
N GLY A 289 -19.08 -24.02 1.32
CA GLY A 289 -20.11 -23.41 0.45
C GLY A 289 -19.84 -21.97 0.01
N HIS A 290 -18.59 -21.51 0.03
CA HIS A 290 -18.21 -20.14 -0.34
C HIS A 290 -17.88 -20.02 -1.84
N GLU A 291 -18.91 -20.14 -2.69
CA GLU A 291 -18.81 -20.17 -4.16
C GLU A 291 -18.12 -18.94 -4.77
N ARG A 292 -18.38 -17.74 -4.22
CA ARG A 292 -17.65 -16.52 -4.62
C ARG A 292 -16.14 -16.71 -4.50
N GLY A 293 -15.66 -17.25 -3.38
CA GLY A 293 -14.23 -17.51 -3.16
C GLY A 293 -13.67 -18.53 -4.15
N VAL A 294 -14.41 -19.62 -4.41
CA VAL A 294 -14.04 -20.63 -5.42
C VAL A 294 -13.78 -19.96 -6.77
N SER A 295 -14.65 -19.04 -7.19
CA SER A 295 -14.52 -18.32 -8.45
C SER A 295 -13.30 -17.39 -8.51
N LEU A 296 -12.97 -16.73 -7.39
CA LEU A 296 -11.74 -15.93 -7.28
C LEU A 296 -10.48 -16.81 -7.41
N ALA A 297 -10.47 -17.99 -6.78
CA ALA A 297 -9.36 -18.94 -6.90
C ALA A 297 -9.26 -19.58 -8.28
N LEU A 298 -10.39 -19.87 -8.94
CA LEU A 298 -10.41 -20.34 -10.33
C LEU A 298 -9.83 -19.29 -11.29
N THR A 299 -10.14 -18.01 -11.06
CA THR A 299 -9.59 -16.90 -11.86
C THR A 299 -8.06 -16.84 -11.74
N ALA A 300 -7.53 -16.92 -10.51
CA ALA A 300 -6.08 -16.96 -10.29
C ALA A 300 -5.44 -18.25 -10.85
N LEU A 301 -6.13 -19.39 -10.75
CA LEU A 301 -5.63 -20.68 -11.25
C LEU A 301 -5.54 -20.69 -12.77
N ALA A 302 -6.52 -20.10 -13.47
CA ALA A 302 -6.47 -19.89 -14.90
C ALA A 302 -5.24 -19.05 -15.29
N GLY A 303 -4.90 -18.03 -14.49
CA GLY A 303 -3.65 -17.26 -14.64
C GLY A 303 -2.38 -18.10 -14.63
N CYS A 304 -2.35 -19.21 -13.89
CA CYS A 304 -1.21 -20.11 -13.82
C CYS A 304 -1.03 -20.98 -15.08
N SER A 305 -2.09 -21.23 -15.84
CA SER A 305 -2.10 -22.14 -17.00
C SER A 305 -2.26 -21.44 -18.34
N LEU A 306 -2.49 -20.12 -18.36
CA LEU A 306 -2.77 -19.32 -19.56
C LEU A 306 -1.79 -19.59 -20.73
N PRO A 307 -0.45 -19.63 -20.54
CA PRO A 307 0.48 -19.86 -21.64
C PRO A 307 0.48 -21.31 -22.18
N GLN A 308 0.12 -22.30 -21.36
CA GLN A 308 0.27 -23.72 -21.69
C GLN A 308 -1.05 -24.39 -22.11
N ASP A 309 -2.16 -23.99 -21.49
CA ASP A 309 -3.49 -24.56 -21.71
C ASP A 309 -4.55 -23.44 -21.66
N PRO A 310 -4.64 -22.62 -22.72
CA PRO A 310 -5.61 -21.53 -22.80
C PRO A 310 -7.07 -22.05 -22.80
N GLU A 311 -7.32 -23.26 -23.28
CA GLU A 311 -8.66 -23.88 -23.27
C GLU A 311 -9.16 -24.16 -21.86
N GLN A 312 -8.31 -24.73 -21.00
CA GLN A 312 -8.65 -24.93 -19.59
C GLN A 312 -8.86 -23.59 -18.87
N ALA A 313 -8.03 -22.59 -19.16
CA ALA A 313 -8.22 -21.25 -18.62
C ALA A 313 -9.58 -20.68 -19.03
N ILE A 314 -10.01 -20.81 -20.29
CA ILE A 314 -11.33 -20.38 -20.77
C ILE A 314 -12.46 -21.04 -19.98
N ARG A 315 -12.38 -22.35 -19.72
CA ARG A 315 -13.40 -23.07 -18.92
C ARG A 315 -13.48 -22.54 -17.49
N HIS A 316 -12.34 -22.40 -16.81
CA HIS A 316 -12.29 -21.87 -15.45
C HIS A 316 -12.81 -20.43 -15.36
N LEU A 317 -12.42 -19.57 -16.30
CA LEU A 317 -12.83 -18.16 -16.32
C LEU A 317 -14.31 -17.98 -16.71
N THR A 318 -14.86 -18.88 -17.52
CA THR A 318 -16.30 -18.88 -17.83
C THR A 318 -17.14 -19.17 -16.60
N ARG A 319 -16.83 -20.26 -15.88
CA ARG A 319 -17.50 -20.60 -14.63
C ARG A 319 -17.34 -19.48 -13.59
N ALA A 320 -16.12 -18.96 -13.43
CA ALA A 320 -15.87 -17.88 -12.48
C ALA A 320 -16.68 -16.61 -12.80
N HIS A 321 -16.76 -16.21 -14.08
CA HIS A 321 -17.54 -15.06 -14.50
C HIS A 321 -19.05 -15.23 -14.23
N GLU A 322 -19.60 -16.41 -14.52
CA GLU A 322 -21.02 -16.72 -14.29
C GLU A 322 -21.37 -16.64 -12.79
N THR A 323 -20.59 -17.30 -11.93
CA THR A 323 -20.80 -17.26 -10.49
C THR A 323 -20.62 -15.87 -9.91
N LEU A 324 -19.56 -15.13 -10.30
CA LEU A 324 -19.33 -13.77 -9.79
C LEU A 324 -20.42 -12.80 -10.23
N THR A 325 -21.01 -13.00 -11.41
CA THR A 325 -22.16 -12.20 -11.88
C THR A 325 -23.41 -12.51 -11.05
N ALA A 326 -23.67 -13.79 -10.75
CA ALA A 326 -24.79 -14.20 -9.90
C ALA A 326 -24.67 -13.68 -8.45
N GLU A 327 -23.44 -13.54 -7.95
CA GLU A 327 -23.12 -12.98 -6.63
C GLU A 327 -23.06 -11.43 -6.63
N GLU A 328 -23.47 -10.78 -7.71
CA GLU A 328 -23.44 -9.32 -7.90
C GLU A 328 -22.04 -8.67 -7.71
N ASP A 329 -20.97 -9.45 -7.86
CA ASP A 329 -19.58 -8.98 -7.80
C ASP A 329 -19.10 -8.52 -9.19
N SER A 330 -19.68 -7.41 -9.65
CA SER A 330 -19.43 -6.84 -10.99
C SER A 330 -17.95 -6.57 -11.27
N HIS A 331 -17.18 -6.17 -10.25
CA HIS A 331 -15.75 -5.89 -10.40
C HIS A 331 -14.94 -7.15 -10.72
N HIS A 332 -15.08 -8.20 -9.91
CA HIS A 332 -14.33 -9.44 -10.16
C HIS A 332 -14.88 -10.19 -11.37
N ALA A 333 -16.18 -10.11 -11.65
CA ALA A 333 -16.78 -10.64 -12.88
C ALA A 333 -16.16 -10.01 -14.13
N ALA A 334 -15.92 -8.70 -14.14
CA ALA A 334 -15.24 -8.00 -15.23
C ALA A 334 -13.76 -8.40 -15.36
N CYS A 335 -13.06 -8.60 -14.24
CA CYS A 335 -11.67 -9.07 -14.24
C CYS A 335 -11.55 -10.49 -14.82
N ALA A 336 -12.45 -11.40 -14.42
CA ALA A 336 -12.52 -12.75 -14.98
C ALA A 336 -12.84 -12.73 -16.48
N LEU A 337 -13.74 -11.82 -16.91
CA LEU A 337 -14.09 -11.63 -18.32
C LEU A 337 -12.90 -11.11 -19.14
N ALA A 338 -12.15 -10.13 -18.63
CA ALA A 338 -10.96 -9.62 -19.30
C ALA A 338 -9.88 -10.70 -19.46
N LEU A 339 -9.64 -11.50 -18.42
CA LEU A 339 -8.72 -12.65 -18.48
C LEU A 339 -9.23 -13.72 -19.44
N ARG A 340 -10.56 -13.95 -19.55
CA ARG A 340 -11.13 -14.89 -20.53
C ARG A 340 -10.89 -14.40 -21.95
N GLY A 341 -11.05 -13.10 -22.18
CA GLY A 341 -10.71 -12.48 -23.45
C GLY A 341 -9.24 -12.69 -23.81
N HIS A 342 -8.33 -12.54 -22.85
CA HIS A 342 -6.91 -12.86 -23.04
C HIS A 342 -6.67 -14.34 -23.37
N ALA A 343 -7.30 -15.26 -22.64
CA ALA A 343 -7.21 -16.70 -22.90
C ALA A 343 -7.70 -17.06 -24.31
N ARG A 344 -8.85 -16.50 -24.72
CA ARG A 344 -9.43 -16.65 -26.08
C ARG A 344 -8.50 -16.09 -27.14
N SER A 345 -7.83 -14.98 -26.88
CA SER A 345 -6.82 -14.40 -27.76
C SER A 345 -5.64 -15.34 -27.99
N LEU A 346 -5.15 -15.99 -26.93
CA LEU A 346 -4.09 -17.00 -27.00
C LEU A 346 -4.53 -18.28 -27.73
N ALA A 347 -5.79 -18.68 -27.61
CA ALA A 347 -6.38 -19.82 -28.31
C ALA A 347 -6.77 -19.54 -29.78
N GLY A 348 -6.59 -18.31 -30.28
CA GLY A 348 -6.94 -17.92 -31.66
C GLY A 348 -8.39 -17.44 -31.86
N TYR A 349 -9.22 -17.41 -30.81
CA TYR A 349 -10.59 -16.92 -30.85
C TYR A 349 -10.68 -15.38 -30.76
N HIS A 350 -9.98 -14.68 -31.66
CA HIS A 350 -9.76 -13.23 -31.56
C HIS A 350 -11.04 -12.38 -31.56
N ARG A 351 -12.09 -12.80 -32.29
CA ARG A 351 -13.38 -12.08 -32.29
C ARG A 351 -14.05 -12.12 -30.92
N GLN A 352 -14.19 -13.32 -30.35
CA GLN A 352 -14.78 -13.52 -29.02
C GLN A 352 -13.92 -12.87 -27.93
N ALA A 353 -12.60 -12.85 -28.10
CA ALA A 353 -11.69 -12.14 -27.22
C ALA A 353 -11.99 -10.63 -27.16
N LEU A 354 -12.14 -9.97 -28.30
CA LEU A 354 -12.46 -8.54 -28.36
C LEU A 354 -13.86 -8.23 -27.82
N GLU A 355 -14.83 -9.11 -28.02
CA GLU A 355 -16.18 -8.99 -27.44
C GLU A 355 -16.14 -9.03 -25.90
N ASP A 356 -15.43 -10.00 -25.32
CA ASP A 356 -15.21 -10.11 -23.87
C ASP A 356 -14.50 -8.87 -23.32
N LEU A 357 -13.41 -8.43 -23.98
CA LEU A 357 -12.61 -7.30 -23.55
C LEU A 357 -13.38 -5.98 -23.63
N SER A 358 -14.26 -5.81 -24.62
CA SER A 358 -15.14 -4.64 -24.68
C SER A 358 -16.07 -4.58 -23.49
N ARG A 359 -16.81 -5.67 -23.23
CA ARG A 359 -17.74 -5.77 -22.09
C ARG A 359 -17.04 -5.57 -20.76
N ALA A 360 -15.85 -6.15 -20.58
CA ALA A 360 -15.07 -5.98 -19.36
C ALA A 360 -14.69 -4.51 -19.14
N ARG A 361 -14.27 -3.78 -20.19
CA ARG A 361 -13.94 -2.35 -20.08
C ARG A 361 -15.16 -1.50 -19.78
N ASP A 362 -16.31 -1.79 -20.36
CA ASP A 362 -17.55 -1.05 -20.10
C ASP A 362 -17.92 -1.17 -18.60
N VAL A 363 -17.88 -2.38 -18.05
CA VAL A 363 -18.12 -2.61 -16.61
C VAL A 363 -17.06 -1.92 -15.74
N LEU A 364 -15.77 -2.01 -16.09
CA LEU A 364 -14.72 -1.37 -15.30
C LEU A 364 -14.80 0.17 -15.34
N ASN A 365 -15.22 0.75 -16.46
CA ASN A 365 -15.39 2.20 -16.61
C ASN A 365 -16.59 2.73 -15.82
N HIS A 366 -17.70 2.00 -15.80
CA HIS A 366 -18.94 2.45 -15.15
C HIS A 366 -19.13 1.94 -13.72
N GLY A 367 -18.54 0.80 -13.35
CA GLY A 367 -18.64 0.18 -12.01
C GLY A 367 -17.54 0.59 -11.03
N GLY A 368 -16.73 1.60 -11.36
CA GLY A 368 -15.64 2.05 -10.50
C GLY A 368 -14.44 1.10 -10.42
N GLY A 369 -14.13 0.38 -11.51
CA GLY A 369 -12.91 -0.42 -11.61
C GLY A 369 -11.65 0.40 -11.37
N GLY A 370 -10.66 -0.21 -10.71
CA GLY A 370 -9.38 0.42 -10.42
C GLY A 370 -8.58 0.72 -11.70
N PRO A 371 -7.59 1.64 -11.61
CA PRO A 371 -6.80 2.05 -12.77
C PRO A 371 -6.01 0.87 -13.36
N LEU A 372 -5.49 -0.03 -12.52
CA LEU A 372 -4.67 -1.17 -12.97
C LEU A 372 -5.50 -2.18 -13.78
N GLU A 373 -6.73 -2.49 -13.34
CA GLU A 373 -7.60 -3.42 -14.08
C GLU A 373 -8.00 -2.85 -15.43
N LYS A 374 -8.26 -1.53 -15.49
CA LYS A 374 -8.54 -0.82 -16.74
C LYS A 374 -7.34 -0.88 -17.69
N ALA A 375 -6.14 -0.62 -17.20
CA ALA A 375 -4.90 -0.70 -17.99
C ALA A 375 -4.69 -2.10 -18.57
N ARG A 376 -4.89 -3.14 -17.76
CA ARG A 376 -4.75 -4.54 -18.18
C ARG A 376 -5.76 -4.94 -19.26
N ALA A 377 -7.01 -4.50 -19.16
CA ALA A 377 -8.01 -4.75 -20.21
C ALA A 377 -7.66 -4.05 -21.55
N LEU A 378 -7.07 -2.86 -21.49
CA LEU A 378 -6.56 -2.15 -22.68
C LEU A 378 -5.37 -2.89 -23.30
N GLU A 379 -4.41 -3.33 -22.48
CA GLU A 379 -3.26 -4.12 -22.90
C GLU A 379 -3.69 -5.43 -23.59
N PHE A 380 -4.63 -6.17 -23.01
CA PHE A 380 -5.16 -7.39 -23.62
C PHE A 380 -5.90 -7.11 -24.94
N THR A 381 -6.56 -5.96 -25.07
CA THR A 381 -7.17 -5.54 -26.34
C THR A 381 -6.10 -5.32 -27.41
N ALA A 382 -5.05 -4.57 -27.05
CA ALA A 382 -3.93 -4.28 -27.95
C ALA A 382 -3.25 -5.58 -28.41
N ALA A 383 -2.89 -6.45 -27.47
CA ALA A 383 -2.24 -7.73 -27.75
C ALA A 383 -3.12 -8.65 -28.62
N THR A 384 -4.44 -8.56 -28.52
CA THR A 384 -5.37 -9.32 -29.36
C THR A 384 -5.38 -8.82 -30.80
N HIS A 385 -5.39 -7.51 -31.01
CA HIS A 385 -5.25 -6.93 -32.35
C HIS A 385 -3.92 -7.31 -33.00
N THR A 386 -2.81 -7.25 -32.25
CA THR A 386 -1.50 -7.67 -32.73
C THR A 386 -1.48 -9.16 -33.10
N ARG A 387 -2.02 -10.04 -32.26
CA ARG A 387 -2.09 -11.49 -32.55
C ARG A 387 -2.98 -11.82 -33.75
N ARG A 388 -4.08 -11.09 -33.93
CA ARG A 388 -4.97 -11.25 -35.08
C ARG A 388 -4.32 -10.81 -36.41
N GLY A 389 -3.20 -10.07 -36.34
CA GLY A 389 -2.51 -9.52 -37.51
C GLY A 389 -3.12 -8.21 -38.02
N ASP A 390 -3.86 -7.48 -37.18
CA ASP A 390 -4.40 -6.17 -37.55
C ASP A 390 -3.27 -5.14 -37.77
N ALA A 391 -3.55 -4.12 -38.56
CA ALA A 391 -2.60 -3.03 -38.79
C ALA A 391 -2.14 -2.40 -37.46
N PRO A 392 -0.83 -2.09 -37.28
CA PRO A 392 -0.30 -1.53 -36.03
C PRO A 392 -1.04 -0.28 -35.54
N ALA A 393 -1.59 0.52 -36.46
CA ALA A 393 -2.41 1.70 -36.16
C ALA A 393 -3.67 1.39 -35.33
N ILE A 394 -4.17 0.16 -35.36
CA ILE A 394 -5.33 -0.29 -34.56
C ILE A 394 -4.91 -0.64 -33.13
N ALA A 395 -3.78 -1.34 -32.95
CA ALA A 395 -3.32 -1.78 -31.62
C ALA A 395 -2.64 -0.66 -30.83
N ARG A 396 -1.93 0.24 -31.52
CA ARG A 396 -1.10 1.28 -30.90
C ARG A 396 -1.84 2.20 -29.91
N PRO A 397 -3.03 2.77 -30.23
CA PRO A 397 -3.75 3.63 -29.28
C PRO A 397 -4.15 2.91 -27.99
N TRP A 398 -4.37 1.60 -28.05
CA TRP A 398 -4.68 0.80 -26.86
C TRP A 398 -3.46 0.65 -25.95
N TYR A 399 -2.28 0.39 -26.53
CA TYR A 399 -1.03 0.35 -25.78
C TYR A 399 -0.67 1.70 -25.16
N GLU A 400 -0.85 2.81 -25.88
CA GLU A 400 -0.61 4.17 -25.37
C GLU A 400 -1.48 4.47 -24.15
N ARG A 401 -2.78 4.15 -24.23
CA ARG A 401 -3.71 4.33 -23.10
C ARG A 401 -3.39 3.41 -21.93
N ALA A 402 -2.97 2.18 -22.16
CA ALA A 402 -2.56 1.26 -21.10
C ALA A 402 -1.28 1.76 -20.40
N ALA A 403 -0.25 2.14 -21.16
CA ALA A 403 1.01 2.64 -20.66
C ALA A 403 0.83 3.91 -19.82
N ALA A 404 0.02 4.87 -20.29
CA ALA A 404 -0.26 6.12 -19.56
C ALA A 404 -0.87 5.87 -18.17
N VAL A 405 -1.65 4.80 -18.01
CA VAL A 405 -2.17 4.42 -16.69
C VAL A 405 -1.09 3.72 -15.87
N TYR A 406 -0.35 2.77 -16.47
CA TYR A 406 0.73 2.07 -15.77
C TYR A 406 1.86 2.98 -15.32
N ASP A 407 2.22 4.05 -16.03
CA ASP A 407 3.29 4.97 -15.63
C ASP A 407 3.15 5.46 -14.18
N ARG A 408 1.91 5.66 -13.73
CA ARG A 408 1.61 6.16 -12.39
C ARG A 408 1.73 5.11 -11.29
N PHE A 409 1.62 3.83 -11.61
CA PHE A 409 1.45 2.75 -10.61
C PHE A 409 2.44 1.58 -10.76
N ARG A 410 2.95 1.38 -11.97
CA ARG A 410 3.70 0.22 -12.49
C ARG A 410 4.62 0.65 -13.65
N PRO A 411 5.65 1.48 -13.36
CA PRO A 411 6.52 2.04 -14.41
C PRO A 411 7.29 0.97 -15.19
N THR A 412 7.63 -0.16 -14.56
CA THR A 412 8.29 -1.29 -15.23
C THR A 412 7.39 -1.93 -16.30
N GLU A 413 6.12 -2.14 -15.97
CA GLU A 413 5.11 -2.66 -16.89
C GLU A 413 4.79 -1.66 -18.00
N ALA A 414 4.78 -0.36 -17.69
CA ALA A 414 4.64 0.69 -18.69
C ALA A 414 5.78 0.64 -19.73
N ALA A 415 7.03 0.52 -19.28
CA ALA A 415 8.20 0.37 -20.15
C ALA A 415 8.12 -0.91 -21.00
N HIS A 416 7.70 -2.04 -20.41
CA HIS A 416 7.51 -3.30 -21.15
C HIS A 416 6.51 -3.15 -22.31
N ILE A 417 5.37 -2.51 -22.05
CA ILE A 417 4.32 -2.29 -23.04
C ILE A 417 4.77 -1.30 -24.12
N ARG A 418 5.46 -0.22 -23.74
CA ARG A 418 6.02 0.75 -24.69
C ARG A 418 7.01 0.08 -25.63
N HIS A 419 7.92 -0.74 -25.10
CA HIS A 419 8.85 -1.53 -25.89
C HIS A 419 8.12 -2.50 -26.84
N GLN A 420 7.10 -3.23 -26.35
CA GLN A 420 6.31 -4.13 -27.18
C GLN A 420 5.58 -3.40 -28.33
N ALA A 421 5.14 -2.17 -28.09
CA ALA A 421 4.36 -1.37 -29.03
C ALA A 421 5.20 -0.44 -29.92
N GLY A 422 6.53 -0.39 -29.73
CA GLY A 422 7.41 0.56 -30.41
C GLY A 422 7.09 2.03 -30.08
N LEU A 423 6.63 2.29 -28.86
CA LEU A 423 6.28 3.63 -28.37
C LEU A 423 7.51 4.33 -27.76
N PRO A 424 7.59 5.66 -27.83
CA PRO A 424 8.64 6.41 -27.16
C PRO A 424 8.52 6.29 -25.63
N GLU A 425 9.66 6.29 -24.93
CA GLU A 425 9.70 6.44 -23.48
C GLU A 425 9.19 7.84 -23.06
N PRO A 426 8.59 7.98 -21.86
CA PRO A 426 8.12 9.29 -21.42
C PRO A 426 9.33 10.20 -21.23
N ALA A 427 9.18 11.49 -21.55
CA ALA A 427 10.22 12.46 -21.25
C ALA A 427 10.52 12.40 -19.73
N PRO A 428 11.81 12.40 -19.32
CA PRO A 428 12.15 12.39 -17.90
C PRO A 428 11.48 13.58 -17.23
N ASP A 429 10.77 13.32 -16.14
CA ASP A 429 9.94 14.29 -15.45
C ASP A 429 10.83 15.37 -14.81
N THR A 430 11.03 16.49 -15.52
CA THR A 430 11.89 17.61 -15.09
C THR A 430 11.36 18.35 -13.85
N THR A 431 10.24 17.90 -13.28
CA THR A 431 9.68 18.40 -12.01
C THR A 431 10.19 17.64 -10.79
N SER A 432 10.89 16.50 -11.00
CA SER A 432 11.65 15.84 -9.94
C SER A 432 13.09 16.36 -9.96
N VAL A 433 13.43 17.24 -9.02
CA VAL A 433 14.82 17.64 -8.77
C VAL A 433 15.58 16.38 -8.31
N PRO A 434 16.60 15.89 -9.04
CA PRO A 434 17.49 14.88 -8.49
C PRO A 434 18.29 15.50 -7.34
N PRO A 435 18.70 14.74 -6.30
CA PRO A 435 19.63 15.25 -5.30
C PRO A 435 20.88 15.73 -6.03
N GLY A 436 21.19 17.03 -5.90
CA GLY A 436 22.18 17.69 -6.72
C GLY A 436 23.57 17.11 -6.55
N ASP A 437 24.14 16.61 -7.65
CA ASP A 437 25.58 16.54 -7.79
C ASP A 437 26.11 17.94 -8.11
N ARG A 438 26.92 18.46 -7.19
CA ARG A 438 27.69 19.69 -7.39
C ARG A 438 28.62 19.49 -8.60
N PRO A 439 28.80 20.49 -9.47
CA PRO A 439 29.71 20.37 -10.61
C PRO A 439 31.16 20.30 -10.11
N GLN A 440 31.82 19.16 -10.31
CA GLN A 440 33.27 19.09 -10.27
C GLN A 440 33.84 19.82 -11.49
N ARG A 441 34.78 20.72 -11.20
CA ARG A 441 35.47 21.58 -12.16
C ARG A 441 36.18 20.77 -13.25
N ALA A 442 36.18 21.37 -14.44
CA ALA A 442 36.91 20.96 -15.62
C ALA A 442 38.40 20.69 -15.36
N GLY A 443 38.86 19.55 -15.87
CA GLY A 443 40.26 19.23 -16.11
C GLY A 443 40.39 18.66 -17.52
N THR A 444 40.94 19.47 -18.41
CA THR A 444 41.26 19.19 -19.81
C THR A 444 42.36 18.14 -19.96
N ARG A 445 42.21 17.21 -20.93
CA ARG A 445 43.24 16.65 -21.83
C ARG A 445 42.59 15.59 -22.74
N GLU A 446 42.35 15.93 -24.02
CA GLU A 446 43.21 15.67 -25.18
C GLU A 446 43.18 14.23 -25.71
N THR A 447 42.34 14.06 -26.75
CA THR A 447 42.56 13.36 -28.04
C THR A 447 43.65 12.29 -28.18
N ALA A 448 43.26 11.10 -28.65
CA ALA A 448 43.79 10.46 -29.86
C ALA A 448 42.88 9.30 -30.30
N GLY A 449 42.59 9.22 -31.61
CA GLY A 449 41.67 8.26 -32.23
C GLY A 449 42.33 6.97 -32.76
N PRO A 450 41.78 6.34 -33.82
CA PRO A 450 41.39 4.91 -33.79
C PRO A 450 42.07 4.06 -34.88
N ALA A 451 41.85 2.72 -34.87
CA ALA A 451 41.58 1.87 -36.05
C ALA A 451 41.80 0.37 -35.77
N GLY A 452 41.02 -0.49 -36.44
CA GLY A 452 41.42 -1.88 -36.67
C GLY A 452 40.30 -2.90 -36.90
N GLN A 453 39.56 -2.80 -38.02
CA GLN A 453 38.74 -3.89 -38.57
C GLN A 453 39.63 -5.03 -39.12
N LYS A 454 39.13 -6.28 -39.05
CA LYS A 454 39.32 -7.28 -40.11
C LYS A 454 38.26 -8.39 -40.03
N GLU A 455 37.45 -8.47 -41.08
CA GLU A 455 36.60 -9.62 -41.44
C GLU A 455 37.45 -10.76 -42.02
N THR A 456 37.01 -12.01 -41.84
CA THR A 456 36.89 -13.03 -42.92
C THR A 456 36.12 -14.27 -42.39
N ALA A 457 35.20 -14.76 -43.21
CA ALA A 457 34.51 -16.07 -43.16
C ALA A 457 34.85 -16.83 -44.48
N PRO A 458 34.45 -18.10 -44.78
CA PRO A 458 33.38 -18.90 -44.16
C PRO A 458 33.57 -20.46 -44.09
N ALA A 459 32.49 -21.11 -43.62
CA ALA A 459 31.96 -22.46 -43.94
C ALA A 459 32.27 -23.67 -43.01
N GLY A 460 31.20 -24.18 -42.37
CA GLY A 460 31.10 -25.52 -41.76
C GLY A 460 30.17 -25.57 -40.53
N ARG A 461 28.97 -26.14 -40.66
CA ARG A 461 28.09 -26.60 -39.55
C ARG A 461 27.88 -28.11 -39.74
N PRO A 462 27.72 -28.95 -38.67
CA PRO A 462 26.66 -28.76 -37.66
C PRO A 462 26.97 -29.20 -36.20
N HIS A 463 25.97 -28.93 -35.35
CA HIS A 463 25.71 -29.37 -33.97
C HIS A 463 26.31 -28.55 -32.81
N HIS A 464 25.63 -27.45 -32.46
CA HIS A 464 25.74 -26.84 -31.12
C HIS A 464 24.59 -27.32 -30.24
N THR A 465 24.90 -28.17 -29.28
CA THR A 465 24.15 -28.27 -28.01
C THR A 465 24.24 -26.92 -27.31
N SER A 466 23.10 -26.23 -27.13
CA SER A 466 23.08 -24.92 -26.47
C SER A 466 23.28 -25.09 -24.96
N SER A 467 24.50 -24.79 -24.51
CA SER A 467 24.92 -24.58 -23.13
C SER A 467 24.32 -23.28 -22.58
N ARG A 468 23.04 -23.31 -22.20
CA ARG A 468 22.35 -22.19 -21.51
C ARG A 468 21.89 -22.53 -20.08
N PHE A 469 22.29 -23.68 -19.56
CA PHE A 469 21.93 -24.13 -18.21
C PHE A 469 23.11 -24.13 -17.22
N ASP A 470 24.33 -23.84 -17.67
CA ASP A 470 25.55 -23.75 -16.85
C ASP A 470 26.02 -22.30 -16.60
N GLU A 471 25.23 -21.30 -16.99
CA GLU A 471 25.50 -19.91 -16.59
C GLU A 471 24.98 -19.67 -15.17
N ASP A 472 25.89 -19.41 -14.23
CA ASP A 472 25.58 -18.83 -12.93
C ASP A 472 24.84 -17.50 -13.16
N LEU A 473 23.51 -17.54 -13.01
CA LEU A 473 22.66 -16.36 -13.11
C LEU A 473 22.89 -15.48 -11.87
N GLU A 474 23.84 -14.55 -11.96
CA GLU A 474 23.88 -13.41 -11.06
C GLU A 474 22.61 -12.58 -11.24
N LEU A 475 21.68 -12.73 -10.30
CA LEU A 475 20.43 -11.98 -10.24
C LEU A 475 20.70 -10.48 -10.08
N ARG A 476 20.60 -9.71 -11.16
CA ARG A 476 20.52 -8.24 -11.08
C ARG A 476 19.11 -7.80 -10.70
N LEU A 477 18.96 -7.38 -9.45
CA LEU A 477 17.75 -6.77 -8.91
C LEU A 477 17.56 -5.34 -9.46
N VAL A 478 16.73 -5.16 -10.50
CA VAL A 478 16.45 -3.83 -11.09
C VAL A 478 15.35 -3.11 -10.29
N SER A 479 15.75 -2.69 -9.08
CA SER A 479 15.06 -1.78 -8.14
C SER A 479 13.77 -2.28 -7.43
N GLY A 480 13.84 -2.27 -6.10
CA GLY A 480 12.69 -2.16 -5.19
C GLY A 480 12.93 -0.93 -4.29
N PRO A 481 12.11 -0.68 -3.25
CA PRO A 481 12.35 0.46 -2.34
C PRO A 481 13.79 0.40 -1.80
N PRO A 482 14.50 1.56 -1.69
CA PRO A 482 15.90 1.60 -1.31
C PRO A 482 16.11 0.82 0.00
N ARG A 483 16.84 -0.29 -0.12
CA ARG A 483 17.11 -1.23 0.98
C ARG A 483 18.59 -1.58 1.00
N TYR A 484 19.12 -1.77 2.21
CA TYR A 484 20.45 -2.35 2.39
C TYR A 484 20.43 -3.82 1.94
N ALA A 485 21.61 -4.37 1.65
CA ALA A 485 21.75 -5.80 1.43
C ALA A 485 21.29 -6.57 2.70
N ARG A 486 20.71 -7.76 2.50
CA ARG A 486 20.05 -8.54 3.58
C ARG A 486 20.92 -9.64 4.16
N SER A 487 22.14 -9.80 3.65
CA SER A 487 23.09 -10.83 4.05
C SER A 487 24.51 -10.26 4.02
N THR A 488 25.34 -10.80 4.89
CA THR A 488 26.78 -10.57 4.94
C THR A 488 27.40 -11.71 5.73
N ASP A 489 28.57 -12.17 5.30
CA ASP A 489 29.39 -13.15 6.01
C ASP A 489 30.55 -12.46 6.77
N ARG A 490 30.53 -11.12 6.81
CA ARG A 490 31.50 -10.29 7.52
C ARG A 490 30.99 -9.91 8.91
N PRO A 491 31.88 -9.45 9.81
CA PRO A 491 31.49 -8.95 11.12
C PRO A 491 30.41 -7.88 11.03
N VAL A 492 29.38 -8.00 11.88
CA VAL A 492 28.26 -7.06 11.94
C VAL A 492 28.28 -6.31 13.27
N LYS A 493 27.98 -5.01 13.20
CA LYS A 493 27.59 -4.23 14.37
C LYS A 493 26.11 -4.41 14.62
N TYR A 494 25.71 -4.58 15.87
CA TYR A 494 24.30 -4.73 16.21
C TYR A 494 23.89 -4.00 17.49
N LEU A 495 22.59 -3.72 17.58
CA LEU A 495 21.90 -3.12 18.71
C LEU A 495 20.83 -4.08 19.23
N ILE A 496 20.68 -4.15 20.55
CA ILE A 496 19.66 -4.97 21.20
C ILE A 496 18.36 -4.18 21.29
N VAL A 497 17.28 -4.79 20.80
CA VAL A 497 15.94 -4.20 20.84
C VAL A 497 15.08 -4.97 21.84
N VAL A 498 14.45 -4.22 22.74
CA VAL A 498 13.54 -4.74 23.76
C VAL A 498 12.11 -4.23 23.55
N CYS A 499 11.14 -4.91 24.17
CA CYS A 499 9.77 -4.43 24.30
C CYS A 499 9.60 -3.52 25.53
N GLU A 500 8.39 -2.99 25.74
CA GLU A 500 8.00 -2.20 26.92
C GLU A 500 8.25 -2.89 28.28
N HIS A 501 8.34 -4.22 28.32
CA HIS A 501 8.60 -4.98 29.56
C HIS A 501 10.09 -5.34 29.75
N GLY A 502 10.97 -4.90 28.84
CA GLY A 502 12.41 -5.16 28.91
C GLY A 502 12.87 -6.48 28.27
N ASP A 503 11.95 -7.30 27.75
CA ASP A 503 12.31 -8.53 27.06
C ASP A 503 12.95 -8.24 25.69
N VAL A 504 14.03 -8.93 25.38
CA VAL A 504 14.69 -8.84 24.06
C VAL A 504 13.78 -9.44 23.00
N ILE A 505 13.38 -8.62 22.03
CA ILE A 505 12.54 -8.99 20.90
C ILE A 505 13.33 -9.15 19.59
N GLY A 506 14.59 -8.69 19.54
CA GLY A 506 15.48 -8.92 18.42
C GLY A 506 16.66 -7.96 18.39
N TYR A 507 17.33 -7.93 17.25
CA TYR A 507 18.59 -7.21 17.04
C TYR A 507 18.56 -6.45 15.72
N LEU A 508 18.92 -5.18 15.75
CA LEU A 508 19.24 -4.43 14.53
C LEU A 508 20.71 -4.60 14.20
N TRP A 509 21.06 -4.82 12.94
CA TRP A 509 22.46 -5.05 12.56
C TRP A 509 22.85 -4.30 11.29
N ALA A 510 24.14 -4.04 11.14
CA ALA A 510 24.74 -3.32 10.04
C ALA A 510 26.17 -3.80 9.74
N ASN A 511 26.53 -3.73 8.47
CA ASN A 511 27.89 -3.89 7.95
C ASN A 511 28.06 -2.93 6.76
N ASP A 512 29.00 -1.99 6.88
CA ASP A 512 29.20 -0.96 5.85
C ASP A 512 29.88 -1.49 4.58
N GLU A 513 30.77 -2.47 4.71
CA GLU A 513 31.52 -3.05 3.58
C GLU A 513 30.59 -3.67 2.54
N ASP A 514 29.64 -4.49 2.97
CA ASP A 514 28.63 -5.12 2.11
C ASP A 514 27.39 -4.24 1.89
N ARG A 515 27.40 -3.02 2.45
CA ARG A 515 26.23 -2.13 2.50
C ARG A 515 24.98 -2.87 2.99
N ALA A 516 25.17 -3.72 3.98
CA ALA A 516 24.18 -4.67 4.49
C ALA A 516 23.65 -4.20 5.84
N ALA A 517 22.34 -4.30 6.05
CA ALA A 517 21.72 -3.98 7.33
C ALA A 517 20.36 -4.67 7.42
N GLY A 518 19.93 -4.96 8.62
CA GLY A 518 18.64 -5.62 8.80
C GLY A 518 18.16 -5.72 10.23
N TRP A 519 17.01 -6.36 10.33
CA TRP A 519 16.36 -6.71 11.57
C TRP A 519 16.42 -8.23 11.73
N CYS A 520 17.02 -8.69 12.83
CA CYS A 520 17.09 -10.09 13.21
C CYS A 520 16.12 -10.32 14.38
N ARG A 521 15.00 -10.98 14.10
CA ARG A 521 13.93 -11.21 15.09
C ARG A 521 14.33 -12.31 16.06
N ARG A 522 14.03 -12.14 17.35
CA ARG A 522 14.08 -13.25 18.32
C ARG A 522 12.86 -14.16 18.19
N GLU A 523 13.08 -15.46 17.92
CA GLU A 523 11.99 -16.38 17.58
C GLU A 523 11.10 -16.75 18.77
N SER A 524 11.65 -16.77 19.99
CA SER A 524 10.94 -17.11 21.23
C SER A 524 9.81 -16.13 21.60
N GLN A 525 9.81 -14.93 21.02
CA GLN A 525 8.80 -13.88 21.25
C GLN A 525 7.70 -13.82 20.16
N GLY A 526 7.69 -14.78 19.22
CA GLY A 526 6.59 -15.00 18.27
C GLY A 526 6.16 -13.78 17.44
N GLY A 527 4.84 -13.63 17.24
CA GLY A 527 4.26 -12.54 16.44
C GLY A 527 4.44 -11.13 17.04
N HIS A 528 4.66 -11.05 18.36
CA HIS A 528 4.84 -9.80 19.10
C HIS A 528 6.15 -9.09 18.71
N ALA A 529 7.26 -9.83 18.69
CA ALA A 529 8.57 -9.33 18.26
C ALA A 529 8.61 -8.89 16.80
N PHE A 530 7.85 -9.56 15.92
CA PHE A 530 7.75 -9.16 14.51
C PHE A 530 6.99 -7.85 14.34
N ASN A 531 5.81 -7.71 14.96
CA ASN A 531 4.96 -6.53 14.81
C ASN A 531 5.66 -5.28 15.37
N LEU A 532 6.32 -5.40 16.52
CA LEU A 532 7.13 -4.32 17.10
C LEU A 532 8.40 -4.04 16.29
N GLY A 533 8.95 -5.06 15.63
CA GLY A 533 10.16 -4.97 14.81
C GLY A 533 9.99 -4.17 13.50
N GLN A 534 8.77 -4.07 12.98
CA GLN A 534 8.52 -3.42 11.67
C GLN A 534 8.92 -1.95 11.62
N ARG A 535 8.84 -1.25 12.76
CA ARG A 535 9.28 0.14 12.86
C ARG A 535 10.76 0.31 12.52
N TRP A 536 11.58 -0.68 12.87
CA TRP A 536 13.02 -0.64 12.66
C TRP A 536 13.39 -0.96 11.22
N VAL A 537 12.66 -1.89 10.60
CA VAL A 537 12.76 -2.12 9.15
C VAL A 537 12.41 -0.85 8.38
N ALA A 538 11.38 -0.11 8.80
CA ALA A 538 11.02 1.18 8.22
C ALA A 538 12.11 2.25 8.45
N ALA A 539 12.70 2.32 9.64
CA ALA A 539 13.79 3.25 9.95
C ALA A 539 15.03 3.00 9.08
N LEU A 540 15.46 1.74 8.93
CA LEU A 540 16.57 1.38 8.04
C LEU A 540 16.29 1.72 6.57
N ARG A 541 15.05 1.53 6.10
CA ARG A 541 14.65 1.94 4.74
C ARG A 541 14.69 3.45 4.55
N ASN A 542 14.24 4.22 5.53
CA ASN A 542 14.29 5.67 5.48
C ASN A 542 15.74 6.18 5.47
N ALA A 543 16.61 5.60 6.30
CA ALA A 543 18.03 5.89 6.31
C ALA A 543 18.70 5.58 4.96
N LYS A 544 18.39 4.42 4.37
CA LYS A 544 18.88 4.05 3.03
C LYS A 544 18.39 5.01 1.95
N ARG A 545 17.12 5.44 2.01
CA ARG A 545 16.53 6.43 1.10
C ARG A 545 17.27 7.78 1.17
N ARG A 546 17.75 8.15 2.36
CA ARG A 546 18.57 9.34 2.61
C ARG A 546 20.06 9.15 2.28
N GLY A 547 20.45 7.99 1.76
CA GLY A 547 21.83 7.71 1.34
C GLY A 547 22.80 7.40 2.48
N LEU A 548 22.31 7.15 3.69
CA LEU A 548 23.16 6.81 4.84
C LEU A 548 23.88 5.46 4.63
N THR A 549 25.02 5.31 5.29
CA THR A 549 25.66 4.00 5.45
C THR A 549 24.89 3.16 6.47
N PRO A 550 24.97 1.81 6.39
CA PRO A 550 24.40 0.92 7.41
C PRO A 550 24.69 1.32 8.86
N VAL A 551 25.94 1.64 9.21
CA VAL A 551 26.32 2.00 10.59
C VAL A 551 25.76 3.37 10.96
N GLN A 552 25.83 4.38 10.07
CA GLN A 552 25.19 5.68 10.31
C GLN A 552 23.67 5.56 10.51
N ALA A 553 23.03 4.61 9.83
CA ALA A 553 21.62 4.33 10.04
C ALA A 553 21.35 3.79 11.45
N LEU A 554 22.23 2.94 11.99
CA LEU A 554 22.11 2.49 13.38
C LEU A 554 22.42 3.59 14.39
N GLU A 555 23.38 4.47 14.11
CA GLU A 555 23.69 5.66 14.94
C GLU A 555 22.47 6.56 15.07
N GLU A 556 21.81 6.89 13.95
CA GLU A 556 20.60 7.71 13.99
C GLU A 556 19.45 7.01 14.72
N ILE A 557 19.30 5.69 14.54
CA ILE A 557 18.31 4.89 15.26
C ILE A 557 18.58 4.90 16.77
N LEU A 558 19.85 4.84 17.17
CA LEU A 558 20.28 4.90 18.56
C LEU A 558 19.92 6.25 19.18
N ASP A 559 20.26 7.36 18.49
CA ASP A 559 20.01 8.72 18.95
C ASP A 559 18.51 9.07 19.06
N THR A 560 17.68 8.45 18.22
CA THR A 560 16.24 8.70 18.17
C THR A 560 15.41 7.67 18.97
N SER A 561 16.06 6.72 19.62
CA SER A 561 15.38 5.70 20.42
C SER A 561 14.81 6.29 21.71
N ASP A 562 13.49 6.17 21.89
CA ASP A 562 12.79 6.60 23.10
C ASP A 562 12.28 5.39 23.89
N ALA A 563 12.72 5.27 25.15
CA ALA A 563 12.35 4.16 26.04
C ALA A 563 10.85 4.09 26.36
N ARG A 564 10.10 5.18 26.14
CA ARG A 564 8.63 5.21 26.31
C ARG A 564 7.87 4.52 25.19
N LEU A 565 8.55 4.16 24.10
CA LEU A 565 7.91 3.49 22.97
C LEU A 565 7.81 1.97 23.22
N PRO A 566 6.78 1.30 22.64
CA PRO A 566 6.52 -0.14 22.85
C PRO A 566 7.67 -1.08 22.46
N SER A 567 8.62 -0.57 21.68
CA SER A 567 9.92 -1.16 21.44
C SER A 567 10.96 -0.05 21.58
N HIS A 568 12.18 -0.36 22.00
CA HIS A 568 13.28 0.61 22.09
C HIS A 568 14.64 -0.11 22.13
N ILE A 569 15.72 0.64 21.93
CA ILE A 569 17.08 0.11 22.06
C ILE A 569 17.42 -0.01 23.56
N ALA A 570 17.89 -1.18 23.99
CA ALA A 570 18.23 -1.43 25.39
C ALA A 570 19.62 -0.92 25.78
N CYS A 571 20.58 -1.00 24.86
CA CYS A 571 21.98 -0.64 25.11
C CYS A 571 22.38 0.53 24.21
N PRO A 572 22.84 1.67 24.77
CA PRO A 572 23.21 2.86 24.00
C PRO A 572 24.61 2.73 23.36
N SER A 573 25.00 1.52 22.94
CA SER A 573 26.31 1.25 22.32
C SER A 573 26.22 0.08 21.35
N PHE A 574 27.10 0.07 20.35
CA PHE A 574 27.20 -1.03 19.40
C PHE A 574 27.86 -2.25 20.04
N LEU A 575 27.30 -3.41 19.75
CA LEU A 575 27.92 -4.71 19.99
C LEU A 575 28.42 -5.28 18.66
N ASP A 576 29.42 -6.15 18.70
CA ASP A 576 29.96 -6.80 17.52
C ASP A 576 29.62 -8.30 17.52
N ALA A 577 29.27 -8.83 16.35
CA ALA A 577 29.12 -10.26 16.10
C ALA A 577 30.03 -10.66 14.91
N PRO A 578 30.60 -11.87 14.92
CA PRO A 578 31.58 -12.29 13.91
C PRO A 578 30.98 -12.36 12.50
N ASP A 579 29.69 -12.64 12.38
CA ASP A 579 28.92 -12.60 11.14
C ASP A 579 27.39 -12.52 11.42
N LEU A 580 26.58 -12.41 10.36
CA LEU A 580 25.12 -12.38 10.49
C LEU A 580 24.54 -13.72 10.97
N GLN A 581 25.18 -14.85 10.69
CA GLN A 581 24.66 -16.17 11.08
C GLN A 581 24.78 -16.35 12.60
N ALA A 582 25.89 -15.94 13.21
CA ALA A 582 26.07 -15.92 14.66
C ALA A 582 25.01 -15.05 15.35
N LEU A 583 24.62 -13.92 14.75
CA LEU A 583 23.55 -13.07 15.28
C LEU A 583 22.16 -13.74 15.14
N LYS A 584 21.91 -14.46 14.05
CA LYS A 584 20.68 -15.27 13.89
C LYS A 584 20.61 -16.40 14.89
N ASP A 585 21.73 -17.07 15.14
CA ASP A 585 21.83 -18.12 16.14
C ASP A 585 21.59 -17.56 17.56
N LEU A 586 22.11 -16.37 17.85
CA LEU A 586 21.81 -15.64 19.09
C LEU A 586 20.31 -15.31 19.21
N ALA A 587 19.67 -14.93 18.12
CA ALA A 587 18.23 -14.66 18.08
C ALA A 587 17.35 -15.92 18.16
N ALA A 588 17.90 -17.08 17.83
CA ALA A 588 17.25 -18.37 17.99
C ALA A 588 17.39 -18.94 19.42
N ARG A 589 18.35 -18.45 20.22
CA ARG A 589 18.54 -18.90 21.61
C ARG A 589 17.46 -18.30 22.52
N THR A 590 16.85 -19.20 23.31
CA THR A 590 15.65 -18.99 24.14
C THR A 590 15.70 -17.77 25.01
#